data_AF-A0A354F555-F1
#
_entry.id   AF-A0A354F555-F1
#
_cell.length_a   1.000
_cell.length_b   1.000
_cell.length_c   1.000
_cell.angle_alpha   90.00
_cell.angle_beta   90.00
_cell.angle_gamma   90.00
#
_symmetry.space_group_name_H-M   'P 1'
#
loop_
_entity.id
_entity.type
_entity.pdbx_description
1 polymer ?
#
loop_
_entity_poly.entity_id
_entity_poly.type
_entity_poly.pdbx_seq_one_letter_code
_entity_poly.pdbx_strand_id
1 'polypeptide(L)'
;MPKQLLKIDGGETLIRQTIFRIGPLISLERIFIVTNKNHAEQIRFQVPELKKDNFIIEPAAKNTAPAIGLAAIHVNQCNPNAVMAVLSADHIIKQKDRFLDALRQGFTAARSGYLVTIGIKPTRPETGYGYIEAGSAVKGMDFQIFSVKRFVEKPDLDKAKMYLEDGHYYWNSGMFVWKAGVILEELSRYMPVLFEGLGKIQ
;
A
#
# COMPACT_ATOMS: atom_id res chain seq x y z
N MET A 1 -7.58 -19.87 -9.19
CA MET A 1 -6.41 -19.50 -8.37
C MET A 1 -6.21 -17.99 -8.47
N PRO A 2 -6.15 -17.25 -7.35
CA PRO A 2 -5.96 -15.80 -7.35
C PRO A 2 -4.70 -15.33 -8.07
N LYS A 3 -4.72 -14.13 -8.67
CA LYS A 3 -3.61 -13.58 -9.48
C LYS A 3 -2.28 -13.57 -8.73
N GLN A 4 -2.28 -13.17 -7.45
CA GLN A 4 -1.08 -13.09 -6.63
C GLN A 4 -0.35 -14.44 -6.45
N LEU A 5 -1.05 -15.55 -6.70
CA LEU A 5 -0.53 -16.92 -6.58
C LEU A 5 0.01 -17.47 -7.92
N LEU A 6 0.00 -16.65 -8.98
CA LEU A 6 0.47 -17.03 -10.33
C LEU A 6 1.92 -16.59 -10.56
N LYS A 7 2.63 -17.35 -11.40
CA LYS A 7 3.97 -17.03 -11.93
C LYS A 7 3.84 -16.26 -13.25
N ILE A 8 3.59 -14.96 -13.17
CA ILE A 8 3.28 -14.15 -14.37
C ILE A 8 4.55 -13.59 -15.03
N ASP A 9 5.52 -13.10 -14.24
CA ASP A 9 6.79 -12.52 -14.75
C ASP A 9 7.94 -13.55 -14.71
N GLY A 10 7.60 -14.84 -14.74
CA GLY A 10 8.57 -15.94 -14.59
C GLY A 10 9.09 -16.13 -13.16
N GLY A 11 9.76 -17.26 -12.93
CA GLY A 11 10.40 -17.60 -11.65
C GLY A 11 9.43 -17.93 -10.51
N GLU A 12 9.10 -16.93 -9.71
CA GLU A 12 8.34 -17.03 -8.46
C GLU A 12 6.91 -16.48 -8.62
N THR A 13 6.02 -16.82 -7.69
CA THR A 13 4.66 -16.25 -7.67
C THR A 13 4.68 -14.77 -7.26
N LEU A 14 3.71 -13.98 -7.71
CA LEU A 14 3.70 -12.53 -7.46
C LEU A 14 3.74 -12.17 -5.96
N ILE A 15 3.09 -12.96 -5.11
CA ILE A 15 3.15 -12.78 -3.65
C ILE A 15 4.57 -12.99 -3.11
N ARG A 16 5.28 -14.04 -3.57
CA ARG A 16 6.68 -14.29 -3.20
C ARG A 16 7.56 -13.14 -3.67
N GLN A 17 7.40 -12.72 -4.93
CA GLN A 17 8.12 -11.58 -5.48
C GLN A 17 7.92 -10.32 -4.63
N THR A 18 6.68 -10.05 -4.20
CA THR A 18 6.36 -8.88 -3.37
C THR A 18 7.02 -8.95 -1.99
N ILE A 19 6.93 -10.08 -1.30
CA ILE A 19 7.51 -10.30 0.03
C ILE A 19 9.04 -10.17 -0.01
N PHE A 20 9.70 -10.88 -0.91
CA PHE A 20 11.16 -10.89 -0.97
C PHE A 20 11.75 -9.61 -1.59
N ARG A 21 10.96 -8.85 -2.38
CA ARG A 21 11.35 -7.53 -2.87
C ARG A 21 11.65 -6.59 -1.72
N ILE A 22 10.84 -6.60 -0.65
CA ILE A 22 10.98 -5.69 0.51
C ILE A 22 11.87 -6.20 1.64
N GLY A 23 12.38 -7.44 1.54
CA GLY A 23 13.25 -8.07 2.55
C GLY A 23 14.42 -7.21 3.05
N PRO A 24 15.10 -6.41 2.20
CA PRO A 24 16.17 -5.52 2.65
C PRO A 24 15.73 -4.39 3.61
N LEU A 25 14.43 -4.11 3.74
CA LEU A 25 13.88 -3.07 4.62
C LEU A 25 13.07 -3.65 5.78
N ILE A 26 12.31 -4.71 5.51
CA ILE A 26 11.35 -5.30 6.44
C ILE A 26 11.65 -6.79 6.54
N SER A 27 11.89 -7.27 7.75
CA SER A 27 12.12 -8.69 8.02
C SER A 27 10.79 -9.46 7.94
N LEU A 28 10.85 -10.76 7.68
CA LEU A 28 9.65 -11.59 7.48
C LEU A 28 8.69 -11.54 8.68
N GLU A 29 9.20 -11.43 9.91
CA GLU A 29 8.40 -11.34 11.14
C GLU A 29 7.56 -10.07 11.22
N ARG A 30 7.91 -9.04 10.42
CA ARG A 30 7.24 -7.74 10.39
C ARG A 30 6.37 -7.56 9.14
N ILE A 31 6.14 -8.63 8.38
CA ILE A 31 5.26 -8.64 7.22
C ILE A 31 3.94 -9.31 7.61
N PHE A 32 2.84 -8.61 7.38
CA PHE A 32 1.50 -9.14 7.61
C PHE A 32 0.73 -9.28 6.30
N ILE A 33 0.11 -10.43 6.11
CA ILE A 33 -0.76 -10.73 4.98
C ILE A 33 -2.21 -10.68 5.47
N VAL A 34 -2.95 -9.66 5.03
CA VAL A 34 -4.37 -9.53 5.30
C VAL A 34 -5.13 -10.25 4.19
N THR A 35 -5.88 -11.29 4.55
CA THR A 35 -6.62 -12.09 3.57
C THR A 35 -7.69 -12.98 4.22
N ASN A 36 -8.47 -13.71 3.43
CA ASN A 36 -9.41 -14.70 3.97
C ASN A 36 -8.73 -16.04 4.29
N LYS A 37 -9.39 -16.89 5.09
CA LYS A 37 -8.85 -18.18 5.54
C LYS A 37 -8.38 -19.09 4.40
N ASN A 38 -9.17 -19.21 3.33
CA ASN A 38 -8.85 -20.08 2.19
C ASN A 38 -7.58 -19.61 1.46
N HIS A 39 -7.44 -18.30 1.25
CA HIS A 39 -6.24 -17.73 0.64
C HIS A 39 -5.03 -17.81 1.57
N ALA A 40 -5.20 -17.66 2.89
CA ALA A 40 -4.10 -17.79 3.84
C ALA A 40 -3.44 -19.17 3.77
N GLU A 41 -4.22 -20.24 3.68
CA GLU A 41 -3.69 -21.60 3.52
C GLU A 41 -2.90 -21.77 2.21
N GLN A 42 -3.43 -21.24 1.10
CA GLN A 42 -2.74 -21.28 -0.19
C GLN A 42 -1.45 -20.46 -0.19
N ILE A 43 -1.45 -19.27 0.43
CA ILE A 43 -0.27 -18.42 0.54
C ILE A 43 0.78 -19.10 1.43
N ARG A 44 0.40 -19.73 2.55
CA ARG A 44 1.34 -20.48 3.40
C ARG A 44 1.99 -21.65 2.69
N PHE A 45 1.26 -22.32 1.78
CA PHE A 45 1.84 -23.37 0.95
C PHE A 45 2.89 -22.82 -0.02
N GLN A 46 2.63 -21.64 -0.62
CA GLN A 46 3.59 -21.00 -1.53
C GLN A 46 4.72 -20.26 -0.82
N VAL A 47 4.51 -19.82 0.42
CA VAL A 47 5.46 -19.03 1.22
C VAL A 47 5.62 -19.67 2.61
N PRO A 48 6.27 -20.85 2.69
CA PRO A 48 6.44 -21.56 3.95
C PRO A 48 7.30 -20.80 4.98
N GLU A 49 8.02 -19.77 4.55
CA GLU A 49 8.82 -18.89 5.40
C GLU A 49 7.95 -17.99 6.30
N LEU A 50 6.67 -17.77 5.95
CA LEU A 50 5.74 -17.02 6.79
C LEU A 50 5.11 -17.92 7.86
N LYS A 51 5.15 -17.45 9.10
CA LYS A 51 4.49 -18.09 10.25
C LYS A 51 2.99 -17.79 10.23
N LYS A 52 2.22 -18.56 11.01
CA LYS A 52 0.77 -18.33 11.17
C LYS A 52 0.46 -16.91 11.64
N ASP A 53 1.30 -16.36 12.51
CA ASP A 53 1.14 -15.02 13.10
C ASP A 53 1.35 -13.89 12.08
N ASN A 54 1.92 -14.18 10.91
CA ASN A 54 2.00 -13.23 9.80
C ASN A 54 0.67 -13.02 9.08
N PHE A 55 -0.40 -13.76 9.42
CA PHE A 55 -1.68 -13.69 8.71
C PHE A 55 -2.76 -13.03 9.56
N ILE A 56 -3.35 -11.97 9.04
CA ILE A 56 -4.51 -11.32 9.62
C ILE A 56 -5.73 -11.79 8.80
N ILE A 57 -6.56 -12.62 9.42
CA ILE A 57 -7.69 -13.23 8.72
C ILE A 57 -8.89 -12.29 8.73
N GLU A 58 -9.31 -11.85 7.55
CA GLU A 58 -10.52 -11.04 7.39
C GLU A 58 -11.77 -11.88 7.66
N PRO A 59 -12.73 -11.39 8.45
CA PRO A 59 -14.00 -12.09 8.68
C PRO A 59 -14.89 -12.08 7.44
N ALA A 60 -14.74 -11.06 6.57
CA ALA A 60 -15.42 -10.94 5.30
C ALA A 60 -14.61 -10.05 4.34
N ALA A 61 -14.65 -10.35 3.04
CA ALA A 61 -14.02 -9.51 2.02
C ALA A 61 -14.80 -8.19 1.85
N LYS A 62 -14.23 -7.08 2.35
CA LYS A 62 -14.90 -5.76 2.38
C LYS A 62 -14.09 -4.64 1.70
N ASN A 63 -13.28 -4.99 0.70
CA ASN A 63 -12.34 -4.10 -0.02
C ASN A 63 -11.16 -3.62 0.85
N THR A 64 -10.38 -2.67 0.32
CA THR A 64 -9.05 -2.31 0.83
C THR A 64 -9.09 -1.53 2.15
N ALA A 65 -10.05 -0.63 2.36
CA ALA A 65 -10.06 0.20 3.57
C ALA A 65 -10.25 -0.61 4.87
N PRO A 66 -11.19 -1.58 4.95
CA PRO A 66 -11.28 -2.46 6.12
C PRO A 66 -10.03 -3.34 6.33
N ALA A 67 -9.43 -3.86 5.25
CA ALA A 67 -8.21 -4.65 5.33
C ALA A 67 -7.03 -3.83 5.89
N ILE A 68 -6.87 -2.59 5.42
CA ILE A 68 -5.88 -1.63 5.96
C ILE A 68 -6.17 -1.33 7.42
N GLY A 69 -7.42 -1.08 7.78
CA GLY A 69 -7.82 -0.77 9.15
C GLY A 69 -7.49 -1.91 10.13
N LEU A 70 -7.80 -3.16 9.76
CA LEU A 70 -7.45 -4.34 10.56
C LEU A 70 -5.92 -4.47 10.73
N ALA A 71 -5.15 -4.30 9.66
CA ALA A 71 -3.69 -4.31 9.75
C ALA A 71 -3.14 -3.17 10.61
N ALA A 72 -3.69 -1.96 10.47
CA ALA A 72 -3.25 -0.80 11.23
C ALA A 72 -3.52 -1.00 12.73
N ILE A 73 -4.68 -1.55 13.11
CA ILE A 73 -4.98 -1.92 14.50
C ILE A 73 -3.94 -2.92 15.03
N HIS A 74 -3.70 -4.01 14.30
CA HIS A 74 -2.76 -5.04 14.71
C HIS A 74 -1.34 -4.47 14.88
N VAL A 75 -0.85 -3.72 13.89
CA VAL A 75 0.47 -3.11 13.91
C VAL A 75 0.60 -2.09 15.05
N ASN A 76 -0.45 -1.28 15.29
CA ASN A 76 -0.47 -0.28 16.35
C ASN A 76 -0.45 -0.91 17.75
N GLN A 77 -1.10 -2.07 17.92
CA GLN A 77 -1.05 -2.83 19.17
C GLN A 77 0.34 -3.43 19.42
N CYS A 78 1.02 -3.91 18.37
CA CYS A 78 2.40 -4.40 18.49
C CYS A 78 3.38 -3.25 18.80
N ASN A 79 3.22 -2.10 18.16
CA ASN A 79 4.04 -0.90 18.37
C ASN A 79 3.27 0.37 17.97
N PRO A 80 2.85 1.21 18.93
CA PRO A 80 2.10 2.44 18.65
C PRO A 80 2.84 3.47 17.78
N ASN A 81 4.17 3.40 17.72
CA ASN A 81 5.01 4.29 16.91
C ASN A 81 5.40 3.66 15.56
N ALA A 82 4.86 2.49 15.21
CA ALA A 82 5.20 1.80 13.98
C ALA A 82 4.76 2.61 12.75
N VAL A 83 5.66 2.67 11.78
CA VAL A 83 5.34 3.08 10.40
C VAL A 83 5.11 1.81 9.59
N MET A 84 3.97 1.72 8.95
CA MET A 84 3.59 0.61 8.09
C MET A 84 3.62 1.01 6.62
N ALA A 85 3.95 0.06 5.75
CA ALA A 85 3.77 0.17 4.31
C ALA A 85 2.66 -0.79 3.86
N VAL A 86 1.70 -0.28 3.08
CA VAL A 86 0.63 -1.06 2.46
C VAL A 86 1.01 -1.29 1.00
N LEU A 87 1.08 -2.57 0.61
CA LEU A 87 1.50 -2.98 -0.72
C LEU A 87 0.50 -3.96 -1.33
N SER A 88 0.23 -3.81 -2.63
CA SER A 88 -0.53 -4.82 -3.39
C SER A 88 0.35 -6.05 -3.66
N ALA A 89 -0.22 -7.24 -3.42
CA ALA A 89 0.48 -8.53 -3.58
C ALA A 89 0.69 -8.97 -5.05
N ASP A 90 0.11 -8.25 -6.02
CA ASP A 90 -0.01 -8.67 -7.41
C ASP A 90 0.60 -7.67 -8.41
N HIS A 91 1.43 -6.75 -7.92
CA HIS A 91 2.18 -5.80 -8.74
C HIS A 91 3.57 -6.32 -9.13
N ILE A 92 3.87 -6.26 -10.43
CA ILE A 92 5.20 -6.50 -10.97
C ILE A 92 6.01 -5.20 -10.89
N ILE A 93 7.15 -5.23 -10.19
CA ILE A 93 8.05 -4.08 -10.05
C ILE A 93 9.46 -4.53 -10.41
N LYS A 94 9.92 -4.13 -11.60
CA LYS A 94 11.22 -4.55 -12.16
C LYS A 94 12.41 -3.76 -11.61
N GLN A 95 12.22 -2.47 -11.33
CA GLN A 95 13.25 -1.59 -10.77
C GLN A 95 13.28 -1.70 -9.24
N LYS A 96 13.76 -2.84 -8.72
CA LYS A 96 13.78 -3.17 -7.28
C LYS A 96 14.42 -2.06 -6.45
N ASP A 97 15.61 -1.60 -6.81
CA ASP A 97 16.37 -0.67 -5.96
C ASP A 97 15.69 0.70 -5.86
N ARG A 98 15.18 1.21 -6.98
CA ARG A 98 14.39 2.47 -6.99
C ARG A 98 13.12 2.37 -6.16
N PHE A 99 12.46 1.20 -6.18
CA PHE A 99 11.29 0.96 -5.34
C PHE A 99 11.64 0.93 -3.86
N LEU A 100 12.76 0.29 -3.49
CA LEU A 100 13.25 0.29 -2.11
C LEU A 100 13.63 1.70 -1.64
N ASP A 101 14.24 2.51 -2.51
CA ASP A 101 14.56 3.91 -2.19
C ASP A 101 13.29 4.75 -1.99
N ALA A 102 12.28 4.58 -2.87
CA ALA A 102 10.99 5.24 -2.70
C ALA A 102 10.31 4.85 -1.37
N LEU A 103 10.40 3.57 -0.97
CA LEU A 103 9.89 3.12 0.33
C LEU A 103 10.68 3.73 1.50
N ARG A 104 12.02 3.81 1.44
CA ARG A 104 12.84 4.46 2.48
C ARG A 104 12.46 5.93 2.67
N GLN A 105 12.26 6.65 1.56
CA GLN A 105 11.81 8.03 1.57
C GLN A 105 10.39 8.14 2.17
N GLY A 106 9.48 7.25 1.77
CA GLY A 106 8.14 7.17 2.34
C GLY A 106 8.14 6.91 3.85
N PHE A 107 8.98 5.99 4.34
CA PHE A 107 9.15 5.75 5.78
C PHE A 107 9.64 7.01 6.51
N THR A 108 10.58 7.74 5.92
CA THR A 108 11.13 8.98 6.51
C THR A 108 10.08 10.08 6.59
N ALA A 109 9.32 10.30 5.50
CA ALA A 109 8.23 11.28 5.49
C ALA A 109 7.11 10.87 6.47
N ALA A 110 6.72 9.60 6.50
CA ALA A 110 5.69 9.12 7.43
C ALA A 110 6.07 9.26 8.91
N ARG A 111 7.36 9.15 9.26
CA ARG A 111 7.83 9.45 10.62
C ARG A 111 7.58 10.90 11.03
N SER A 112 7.55 11.81 10.07
CA SER A 112 7.21 13.23 10.26
C SER A 112 5.71 13.52 10.27
N GLY A 113 4.87 12.47 10.24
CA GLY A 113 3.41 12.59 10.36
C GLY A 113 2.64 12.63 9.04
N TYR A 114 3.32 12.53 7.90
CA TYR A 114 2.65 12.51 6.59
C TYR A 114 2.00 11.15 6.28
N LEU A 115 0.83 11.19 5.64
CA LEU A 115 0.28 10.05 4.90
C LEU A 115 0.89 10.04 3.50
N VAL A 116 1.69 9.04 3.19
CA VAL A 116 2.46 8.99 1.94
C VAL A 116 1.83 8.00 0.97
N THR A 117 1.76 8.36 -0.31
CA THR A 117 1.44 7.47 -1.43
C THR A 117 2.59 7.47 -2.44
N ILE A 118 2.70 6.41 -3.24
CA ILE A 118 3.71 6.31 -4.31
C ILE A 118 3.03 6.61 -5.65
N GLY A 119 3.43 7.73 -6.26
CA GLY A 119 2.99 8.12 -7.60
C GLY A 119 3.87 7.53 -8.70
N ILE A 120 3.26 7.04 -9.78
CA ILE A 120 3.98 6.54 -10.96
C ILE A 120 3.79 7.54 -12.10
N LYS A 121 4.89 7.92 -12.77
CA LYS A 121 4.81 8.83 -13.93
C LYS A 121 3.97 8.17 -15.05
N PRO A 122 2.86 8.79 -15.50
CA PRO A 122 2.03 8.24 -16.55
C PRO A 122 2.80 8.15 -17.87
N THR A 123 2.58 7.09 -18.63
CA THR A 123 3.14 6.90 -19.97
C THR A 123 2.08 6.82 -21.07
N ARG A 124 0.80 6.82 -20.68
CA ARG A 124 -0.38 6.80 -21.54
C ARG A 124 -1.59 7.37 -20.77
N PRO A 125 -2.68 7.76 -21.45
CA PRO A 125 -3.92 8.19 -20.78
C PRO A 125 -4.74 6.98 -20.30
N GLU A 126 -4.27 6.30 -19.24
CA GLU A 126 -4.96 5.14 -18.66
C GLU A 126 -6.20 5.59 -17.89
N THR A 127 -7.36 4.97 -18.11
CA THR A 127 -8.63 5.32 -17.44
C THR A 127 -8.97 4.36 -16.31
N GLY A 128 -8.33 3.20 -16.25
CA GLY A 128 -8.51 2.21 -15.19
C GLY A 128 -7.79 2.54 -13.87
N TYR A 129 -6.93 3.56 -13.85
CA TYR A 129 -6.13 3.96 -12.69
C TYR A 129 -6.66 5.23 -12.02
N GLY A 130 -6.42 5.36 -10.72
CA GLY A 130 -6.50 6.65 -10.05
C GLY A 130 -5.31 7.55 -10.43
N TYR A 131 -5.53 8.85 -10.42
CA TYR A 131 -4.51 9.89 -10.61
C TYR A 131 -4.37 10.73 -9.35
N ILE A 132 -3.16 11.24 -9.15
CA ILE A 132 -2.75 12.09 -8.05
C ILE A 132 -2.24 13.38 -8.68
N GLU A 133 -2.88 14.50 -8.38
CA GLU A 133 -2.34 15.80 -8.73
C GLU A 133 -1.30 16.22 -7.69
N ALA A 134 -0.04 16.34 -8.12
CA ALA A 134 1.02 16.84 -7.28
C ALA A 134 0.90 18.36 -7.09
N GLY A 135 1.07 18.80 -5.85
CA GLY A 135 1.20 20.18 -5.46
C GLY A 135 2.66 20.60 -5.32
N SER A 136 2.91 21.48 -4.35
CA SER A 136 4.25 22.01 -4.09
C SER A 136 5.17 20.95 -3.48
N ALA A 137 6.47 21.10 -3.73
CA ALA A 137 7.48 20.33 -3.02
C ALA A 137 7.41 20.61 -1.51
N VAL A 138 7.44 19.54 -0.72
CA VAL A 138 7.52 19.63 0.75
C VAL A 138 8.96 19.99 1.13
N LYS A 139 9.12 21.00 1.98
CA LYS A 139 10.44 21.45 2.46
C LYS A 139 10.90 20.61 3.65
N GLY A 140 12.20 20.58 3.89
CA GLY A 140 12.80 19.93 5.07
C GLY A 140 13.05 18.43 4.93
N MET A 141 13.05 17.91 3.69
CA MET A 141 13.43 16.53 3.37
C MET A 141 14.66 16.56 2.44
N ASP A 142 15.57 15.60 2.61
CA ASP A 142 16.77 15.46 1.75
C ASP A 142 16.47 14.84 0.37
N PHE A 143 15.18 14.70 0.03
CA PHE A 143 14.68 14.09 -1.19
C PHE A 143 13.39 14.80 -1.63
N GLN A 144 13.05 14.66 -2.91
CA GLN A 144 11.84 15.27 -3.45
C GLN A 144 10.60 14.49 -3.02
N ILE A 145 9.67 15.18 -2.38
CA ILE A 145 8.31 14.73 -2.12
C ILE A 145 7.36 15.91 -2.35
N PHE A 146 6.18 15.64 -2.89
CA PHE A 146 5.19 16.66 -3.23
C PHE A 146 3.95 16.49 -2.36
N SER A 147 3.34 17.60 -1.95
CA SER A 147 2.01 17.57 -1.36
C SER A 147 1.01 17.03 -2.39
N VAL A 148 -0.03 16.32 -1.97
CA VAL A 148 -1.12 15.93 -2.86
C VAL A 148 -2.20 17.02 -2.85
N LYS A 149 -2.53 17.58 -4.02
CA LYS A 149 -3.66 18.53 -4.16
C LYS A 149 -5.00 17.81 -4.18
N ARG A 150 -5.09 16.72 -4.96
CA ARG A 150 -6.29 15.89 -5.05
C ARG A 150 -5.99 14.49 -5.57
N PHE A 151 -6.88 13.56 -5.22
CA PHE A 151 -7.01 12.25 -5.84
C PHE A 151 -8.18 12.27 -6.82
N VAL A 152 -7.99 11.67 -8.00
CA VAL A 152 -9.02 11.48 -9.02
C VAL A 152 -9.10 10.00 -9.33
N GLU A 153 -10.21 9.35 -9.02
CA GLU A 153 -10.38 7.93 -9.30
C GLU A 153 -10.93 7.72 -10.71
N LYS A 154 -10.20 6.98 -11.55
CA LYS A 154 -10.65 6.47 -12.87
C LYS A 154 -11.31 7.54 -13.75
N PRO A 155 -10.54 8.55 -14.19
CA PRO A 155 -11.07 9.60 -15.06
C PRO A 155 -11.51 9.03 -16.42
N ASP A 156 -12.37 9.78 -17.12
CA ASP A 156 -12.63 9.56 -18.55
C ASP A 156 -11.35 9.79 -19.39
N LEU A 157 -11.40 9.34 -20.65
CA LEU A 157 -10.24 9.38 -21.54
C LEU A 157 -9.73 10.80 -21.82
N ASP A 158 -10.63 11.77 -21.91
CA ASP A 158 -10.27 13.15 -22.22
C ASP A 158 -9.53 13.80 -21.05
N LYS A 159 -10.01 13.59 -19.82
CA LYS A 159 -9.26 13.98 -18.61
C LYS A 159 -7.94 13.26 -18.48
N ALA A 160 -7.88 11.96 -18.77
CA ALA A 160 -6.63 11.20 -18.70
C ALA A 160 -5.57 11.74 -19.69
N LYS A 161 -5.98 12.20 -20.89
CA LYS A 161 -5.09 12.89 -21.83
C LYS A 161 -4.62 14.23 -21.26
N MET A 162 -5.53 15.04 -20.74
CA MET A 162 -5.18 16.32 -20.10
C MET A 162 -4.19 16.14 -18.95
N TYR A 163 -4.38 15.12 -18.10
CA TYR A 163 -3.47 14.83 -16.99
C TYR A 163 -2.08 14.40 -17.45
N LEU A 164 -2.01 13.62 -18.53
CA LEU A 164 -0.73 13.23 -19.14
C LEU A 164 0.01 14.44 -19.72
N GLU A 165 -0.71 15.35 -20.37
CA GLU A 165 -0.15 16.58 -20.97
C GLU A 165 0.28 17.62 -19.93
N ASP A 166 -0.50 17.79 -18.86
CA ASP A 166 -0.22 18.72 -17.76
C ASP A 166 1.09 18.40 -17.04
N GLY A 167 1.43 17.11 -16.90
CA GLY A 167 2.71 16.66 -16.35
C GLY A 167 2.84 16.76 -14.83
N HIS A 168 1.87 17.35 -14.12
CA HIS A 168 1.81 17.35 -12.64
C HIS A 168 0.93 16.22 -12.08
N TYR A 169 0.45 15.31 -12.92
CA TYR A 169 -0.32 14.15 -12.49
C TYR A 169 0.49 12.85 -12.50
N TYR A 170 0.22 12.01 -11.51
CA TYR A 170 0.84 10.70 -11.34
C TYR A 170 -0.25 9.62 -11.19
N TRP A 171 -0.01 8.42 -11.71
CA TRP A 171 -0.88 7.30 -11.38
C TRP A 171 -0.74 6.93 -9.91
N ASN A 172 -1.87 6.72 -9.25
CA ASN A 172 -1.94 6.14 -7.92
C ASN A 172 -1.54 4.67 -7.99
N SER A 173 -0.43 4.31 -7.36
CA SER A 173 0.02 2.92 -7.31
C SER A 173 -0.80 2.03 -6.37
N GLY A 174 -1.70 2.58 -5.56
CA GLY A 174 -2.39 1.86 -4.50
C GLY A 174 -1.48 1.43 -3.35
N MET A 175 -0.23 1.91 -3.32
CA MET A 175 0.72 1.68 -2.24
C MET A 175 0.85 2.91 -1.37
N PHE A 176 0.96 2.68 -0.07
CA PHE A 176 0.97 3.76 0.91
C PHE A 176 1.92 3.51 2.07
N VAL A 177 2.36 4.58 2.73
CA VAL A 177 3.23 4.52 3.92
C VAL A 177 2.78 5.56 4.95
N TRP A 178 2.56 5.14 6.19
CA TRP A 178 2.11 6.03 7.28
C TRP A 178 2.37 5.40 8.65
N LYS A 179 2.30 6.23 9.71
CA LYS A 179 2.19 5.70 11.08
C LYS A 179 0.85 5.00 11.25
N ALA A 180 0.86 3.84 11.92
CA ALA A 180 -0.35 3.06 12.17
C ALA A 180 -1.39 3.85 12.98
N GLY A 181 -0.96 4.57 14.03
CA GLY A 181 -1.85 5.46 14.79
C GLY A 181 -2.49 6.57 13.94
N VAL A 182 -1.71 7.20 13.05
CA VAL A 182 -2.20 8.33 12.23
C VAL A 182 -3.28 7.86 11.24
N ILE A 183 -3.11 6.70 10.58
CA ILE A 183 -4.18 6.21 9.69
C ILE A 183 -5.44 5.82 10.47
N LEU A 184 -5.31 5.34 11.71
CA LEU A 184 -6.45 5.02 12.56
C LEU A 184 -7.22 6.27 12.98
N GLU A 185 -6.52 7.36 13.33
CA GLU A 185 -7.13 8.67 13.60
C GLU A 185 -7.92 9.17 12.38
N GLU A 186 -7.34 9.05 11.18
CA GLU A 186 -7.98 9.47 9.93
C GLU A 186 -9.19 8.59 9.58
N LEU A 187 -9.11 7.28 9.82
CA LEU A 187 -10.27 6.38 9.69
C LEU A 187 -11.37 6.74 10.69
N SER A 188 -11.04 7.06 11.94
CA SER A 188 -12.01 7.52 12.93
C SER A 188 -12.71 8.81 12.49
N ARG A 189 -11.95 9.74 11.91
CA ARG A 189 -12.47 11.04 11.45
C ARG A 189 -13.34 10.95 10.20
N TYR A 190 -12.89 10.24 9.18
CA TYR A 190 -13.53 10.24 7.86
C TYR A 190 -14.39 9.01 7.57
N MET A 191 -14.21 7.92 8.33
CA MET A 191 -14.97 6.67 8.20
C MET A 191 -15.38 6.11 9.59
N PRO A 192 -16.05 6.89 10.45
CA PRO A 192 -16.30 6.52 11.85
C PRO A 192 -17.03 5.18 12.00
N VAL A 193 -18.02 4.89 11.14
CA VAL A 193 -18.75 3.61 11.15
C VAL A 193 -17.84 2.42 10.86
N LEU A 194 -16.88 2.58 9.93
CA LEU A 194 -15.89 1.54 9.67
C LEU A 194 -14.97 1.37 10.87
N PHE A 195 -14.47 2.47 11.41
CA PHE A 195 -13.56 2.46 12.57
C PHE A 195 -14.19 1.76 13.79
N GLU A 196 -15.44 2.09 14.12
CA GLU A 196 -16.20 1.42 15.19
C GLU A 196 -16.40 -0.07 14.90
N GLY A 197 -16.69 -0.43 13.65
CA GLY A 197 -16.82 -1.83 13.23
C GLY A 197 -15.53 -2.63 13.41
N LEU A 198 -14.39 -2.03 13.10
CA LEU A 198 -13.06 -2.65 13.28
C LEU A 198 -12.77 -2.96 14.75
N GLY A 199 -13.16 -2.07 15.67
CA GLY A 199 -12.99 -2.27 17.11
C GLY A 199 -13.76 -3.47 17.68
N LYS A 200 -14.78 -3.97 16.97
CA LYS A 200 -15.60 -5.12 17.38
C LYS A 200 -15.10 -6.48 16.88
N ILE A 201 -14.07 -6.49 16.01
CA ILE A 201 -13.51 -7.71 15.40
C ILE A 201 -12.39 -8.31 16.28
N GLN A 202 -11.90 -7.57 17.28
CA GLN A 202 -10.89 -8.03 18.24
C GLN A 202 -11.41 -9.15 19.15
#